data_AF-A0A8J8M7W8-F1
#
_entry.id   AF-A0A8J8M7W8-F1
#
_cell.length_a   1.000
_cell.length_b   1.000
_cell.length_c   1.000
_cell.angle_alpha   90.00
_cell.angle_beta   90.00
_cell.angle_gamma   90.00
#
_symmetry.space_group_name_H-M   'P 1'
#
loop_
_entity.id
_entity.type
_entity.pdbx_description
1 polymer ?
#
loop_
_entity_poly.entity_id
_entity_poly.type
_entity_poly.pdbx_seq_one_letter_code
_entity_poly.pdbx_strand_id
1 'polypeptide(L)'
;MDNKDIYYNEMPFKKIKDKMNLKNYQDKMVMIKSKMGFTHMFRLKECKKDYITGVMYTGKEFEPVKIPLKNIDCFYAARSDYNNIK
;
A
#
# COMPACT_ATOMS: atom_id res chain seq x y z
N MET A 1 -0.23 18.23 24.41
CA MET A 1 -0.61 18.39 23.00
C MET A 1 -0.60 17.00 22.39
N ASP A 2 -1.79 16.47 22.11
CA ASP A 2 -2.00 15.13 21.54
C ASP A 2 -1.38 15.03 20.14
N ASN A 3 -0.24 14.34 20.09
CA ASN A 3 0.61 14.23 18.92
C ASN A 3 0.15 13.05 18.03
N LYS A 4 -1.16 12.96 17.73
CA LYS A 4 -1.74 11.83 16.99
C LYS A 4 -2.49 12.19 15.70
N ASP A 5 -2.77 13.47 15.45
CA ASP A 5 -3.63 13.86 14.33
C ASP A 5 -2.91 14.53 13.14
N ILE A 6 -1.59 14.72 13.21
CA ILE A 6 -0.85 15.46 12.18
C ILE A 6 -0.56 14.62 10.91
N TYR A 7 -0.64 13.29 10.95
CA TYR A 7 -0.10 12.47 9.85
C TYR A 7 -1.08 12.02 8.74
N TYR A 8 -2.38 12.28 8.85
CA TYR A 8 -3.34 11.71 7.87
C TYR A 8 -3.96 12.73 6.88
N ASN A 9 -4.00 14.02 7.20
CA ASN A 9 -4.65 15.01 6.33
C ASN A 9 -3.75 15.62 5.24
N GLU A 10 -2.42 15.46 5.34
CA GLU A 10 -1.44 15.95 4.35
C GLU A 10 -0.73 14.85 3.56
N MET A 11 -1.10 13.57 3.75
CA MET A 11 -0.44 12.51 3.00
C MET A 11 -0.84 12.57 1.51
N PRO A 12 0.12 12.60 0.56
CA PRO A 12 -0.14 12.62 -0.89
C PRO A 12 -0.70 11.27 -1.39
N PHE A 13 -1.29 10.47 -0.51
CA PHE A 13 -1.78 9.12 -0.76
C PHE A 13 -3.28 9.03 -0.52
N LYS A 14 -3.99 8.26 -1.35
CA LYS A 14 -5.43 8.05 -1.28
C LYS A 14 -5.73 6.56 -1.10
N LYS A 15 -6.67 6.25 -0.20
CA LYS A 15 -7.08 4.87 0.10
C LYS A 15 -7.70 4.24 -1.15
N ILE A 16 -7.21 3.07 -1.55
CA ILE A 16 -7.79 2.26 -2.62
C ILE A 16 -9.05 1.60 -2.05
N LYS A 17 -10.21 1.92 -2.63
CA LYS A 17 -11.52 1.48 -2.11
C LYS A 17 -11.82 0.00 -2.41
N ASP A 18 -11.31 -0.51 -3.53
CA ASP A 18 -11.56 -1.88 -3.99
C ASP A 18 -10.22 -2.63 -4.18
N LYS A 19 -10.13 -3.85 -3.67
CA LYS A 19 -8.96 -4.72 -3.85
C LYS A 19 -8.78 -5.14 -5.31
N MET A 20 -9.83 -5.24 -6.13
CA MET A 20 -9.67 -5.52 -7.56
C MET A 20 -8.93 -4.40 -8.30
N ASN A 21 -9.03 -3.16 -7.80
CA ASN A 21 -8.32 -2.02 -8.37
C ASN A 21 -6.81 -2.05 -8.11
N LEU A 22 -6.30 -2.92 -7.22
CA LEU A 22 -4.86 -3.07 -6.99
C LEU A 22 -4.10 -3.49 -8.25
N LYS A 23 -4.73 -4.25 -9.15
CA LYS A 23 -4.11 -4.63 -10.43
C LYS A 23 -3.69 -3.41 -11.26
N ASN A 24 -4.42 -2.29 -11.16
CA ASN A 24 -4.11 -1.05 -11.87
C ASN A 24 -2.89 -0.31 -11.28
N TYR A 25 -2.41 -0.76 -10.12
CA TYR A 25 -1.20 -0.25 -9.46
C TYR A 25 -0.03 -1.23 -9.57
N GLN A 26 -0.09 -2.20 -10.48
CA GLN A 26 1.04 -3.06 -10.78
C GLN A 26 2.26 -2.22 -11.18
N ASP A 27 3.43 -2.62 -10.67
CA ASP A 27 4.72 -1.96 -10.77
C ASP A 27 4.83 -0.58 -10.11
N LYS A 28 3.76 -0.09 -9.48
CA LYS A 28 3.71 1.18 -8.76
C LYS A 28 4.04 1.02 -7.27
N MET A 29 4.43 2.13 -6.64
CA MET A 29 4.59 2.21 -5.19
C MET A 29 3.23 2.42 -4.53
N VAL A 30 2.87 1.52 -3.62
CA VAL A 30 1.71 1.61 -2.75
C VAL A 30 2.15 1.60 -1.29
N MET A 31 1.35 2.18 -0.42
CA MET A 31 1.49 1.97 1.01
C MET A 31 0.48 0.93 1.49
N ILE A 32 0.95 0.00 2.31
CA ILE A 32 0.11 -1.06 2.88
C ILE A 32 0.01 -0.83 4.37
N LYS A 33 -1.22 -0.79 4.89
CA LYS A 33 -1.48 -0.83 6.33
C LYS A 33 -1.86 -2.24 6.73
N SER A 34 -1.06 -2.85 7.60
CA SER A 34 -1.36 -4.16 8.18
C SER A 34 -2.44 -4.06 9.27
N LYS A 35 -3.11 -5.17 9.57
CA LYS A 35 -4.06 -5.24 10.70
C LYS A 35 -3.41 -5.05 12.07
N MET A 36 -2.08 -5.22 12.16
CA MET A 36 -1.31 -4.94 13.37
C MET A 36 -0.98 -3.45 13.53
N GLY A 37 -1.42 -2.59 12.60
CA GLY A 37 -1.24 -1.13 12.66
C GLY A 37 0.02 -0.61 11.95
N PHE A 38 0.92 -1.47 11.50
CA PHE A 38 2.13 -1.06 10.78
C PHE A 38 1.83 -0.63 9.35
N THR A 39 2.52 0.41 8.88
CA THR A 39 2.42 0.91 7.50
C THR A 39 3.77 0.77 6.81
N HIS A 40 3.78 0.17 5.62
CA HIS A 40 4.99 -0.05 4.84
C HIS A 40 4.84 0.45 3.41
N MET A 41 5.92 1.01 2.88
CA MET A 41 6.08 1.28 1.44
C MET A 41 6.38 -0.02 0.71
N PHE A 42 5.64 -0.26 -0.37
CA PHE A 42 5.68 -1.52 -1.09
C PHE A 42 5.50 -1.29 -2.58
N ARG A 43 6.41 -1.84 -3.39
CA ARG A 43 6.24 -1.86 -4.84
C ARG A 43 5.42 -3.08 -5.23
N LEU A 44 4.19 -2.88 -5.67
CA LEU A 44 3.31 -3.98 -6.06
C LEU A 44 3.80 -4.62 -7.36
N LYS A 45 3.96 -5.94 -7.38
CA LYS A 45 4.29 -6.71 -8.59
C LYS A 45 3.12 -7.53 -9.09
N GLU A 46 2.42 -8.18 -8.17
CA GLU A 46 1.25 -8.99 -8.52
C GLU A 46 0.19 -8.93 -7.43
N CYS A 47 -1.08 -8.89 -7.85
CA CYS A 47 -2.22 -9.04 -6.95
C CYS A 47 -3.06 -10.26 -7.37
N LYS A 48 -3.10 -11.27 -6.51
CA LYS A 48 -3.96 -12.45 -6.64
C LYS A 48 -5.13 -12.38 -5.64
N LYS A 49 -6.03 -13.36 -5.71
CA LYS A 49 -7.25 -13.41 -4.87
C LYS A 49 -6.94 -13.39 -3.37
N ASP A 50 -5.85 -14.03 -2.95
CA ASP A 50 -5.55 -14.26 -1.52
C ASP A 50 -4.25 -13.60 -1.04
N TYR A 51 -3.42 -13.10 -1.96
CA TYR A 51 -2.12 -12.51 -1.64
C TYR A 51 -1.68 -11.47 -2.66
N ILE A 52 -0.70 -10.67 -2.27
CA ILE A 52 0.08 -9.80 -3.15
C ILE A 52 1.56 -10.21 -3.11
N THR A 53 2.28 -9.94 -4.19
CA THR A 53 3.73 -10.03 -4.23
C THR A 53 4.30 -8.69 -4.68
N GLY A 54 5.54 -8.44 -4.27
CA GLY A 54 6.20 -7.18 -4.56
C GLY A 54 7.48 -7.05 -3.77
N VAL A 55 7.95 -5.83 -3.67
CA VAL A 55 9.23 -5.52 -3.04
C VAL A 55 8.99 -4.52 -1.92
N MET A 56 9.48 -4.83 -0.71
CA MET A 56 9.36 -3.99 0.46
C MET A 56 10.73 -3.44 0.84
N TYR A 57 10.79 -2.18 1.28
CA TYR A 57 12.02 -1.61 1.81
C TYR A 57 12.15 -1.93 3.31
N THR A 58 13.24 -2.61 3.69
CA THR A 58 13.49 -3.01 5.09
C THR A 58 14.30 -1.98 5.89
N GLY A 59 14.64 -0.84 5.29
CA GLY A 59 15.54 0.16 5.89
C GLY A 59 17.00 0.00 5.49
N LYS A 60 17.37 -1.13 4.86
CA LYS A 60 18.71 -1.39 4.31
C LYS A 60 18.66 -1.78 2.84
N GLU A 61 17.74 -2.67 2.50
CA GLU A 61 17.60 -3.19 1.14
C GLU A 61 16.14 -3.40 0.76
N PHE A 62 15.95 -3.75 -0.51
CA PHE A 62 14.66 -4.02 -1.11
C PHE A 62 14.47 -5.53 -1.22
N GLU A 63 13.56 -6.08 -0.41
CA GLU A 63 13.34 -7.52 -0.35
C GLU A 63 12.05 -7.93 -1.04
N PRO A 64 12.05 -9.00 -1.85
CA PRO A 64 10.84 -9.56 -2.41
C PRO A 64 10.02 -10.21 -1.30
N VAL A 65 8.75 -9.83 -1.18
CA VAL A 65 7.85 -10.39 -0.17
C VAL A 65 6.50 -10.79 -0.76
N LYS A 66 5.91 -11.82 -0.16
CA LYS A 66 4.56 -12.30 -0.44
C LYS A 66 3.70 -12.08 0.79
N ILE A 67 2.69 -11.22 0.68
CA ILE A 67 1.85 -10.82 1.82
C ILE A 67 0.42 -11.36 1.62
N PRO A 68 -0.10 -12.19 2.54
CA PRO A 68 -1.50 -12.60 2.51
C PRO A 68 -2.45 -11.41 2.70
N LEU A 69 -3.46 -11.30 1.83
CA LEU A 69 -4.44 -10.21 1.88
C LEU A 69 -5.27 -10.20 3.18
N LYS A 70 -5.36 -11.35 3.88
CA LYS A 70 -6.03 -11.47 5.19
C LYS A 70 -5.33 -10.67 6.30
N ASN A 71 -4.02 -10.40 6.14
CA ASN A 71 -3.19 -9.67 7.10
C ASN A 71 -3.18 -8.15 6.84
N ILE A 72 -3.73 -7.71 5.70
CA ILE A 72 -3.76 -6.32 5.28
C ILE A 72 -5.11 -5.72 5.64
N ASP A 73 -5.09 -4.58 6.31
CA ASP A 73 -6.27 -3.78 6.59
C ASP A 73 -6.67 -2.99 5.35
N CYS A 74 -5.75 -2.19 4.80
CA CYS A 74 -6.01 -1.42 3.60
C CYS A 74 -4.76 -1.00 2.82
N PHE A 75 -4.99 -0.46 1.63
CA PHE A 75 -3.99 0.01 0.69
C PHE A 75 -4.18 1.48 0.37
N TYR A 76 -3.07 2.16 0.10
CA TYR A 76 -3.05 3.55 -0.33
C TYR A 76 -2.12 3.69 -1.53
N ALA A 77 -2.47 4.55 -2.48
CA ALA A 77 -1.62 4.89 -3.63
C ALA A 77 -1.41 6.40 -3.69
N ALA A 78 -0.33 6.85 -4.31
CA ALA A 78 -0.10 8.28 -4.53
C ALA A 78 -1.27 8.90 -5.28
N ARG A 79 -1.66 10.14 -4.97
CA ARG A 79 -2.78 10.85 -5.60
C ARG A 79 -2.63 10.95 -7.12
N SER A 80 -1.41 11.16 -7.61
CA SER A 80 -1.07 11.15 -9.04
C SER A 80 -1.46 9.82 -9.69
N ASP A 81 -1.07 8.70 -9.08
CA ASP A 81 -1.38 7.37 -9.57
C ASP A 81 -2.86 7.00 -9.44
N TYR A 82 -3.50 7.43 -8.35
CA TYR A 82 -4.93 7.20 -8.12
C TYR A 82 -5.80 7.89 -9.18
N ASN A 83 -5.44 9.12 -9.58
CA ASN A 83 -6.23 9.89 -10.54
C ASN A 83 -5.99 9.47 -12.00
N ASN A 84 -4.86 8.82 -12.28
CA ASN A 84 -4.52 8.31 -13.62
C ASN A 84 -5.19 6.97 -13.96
N ILE A 85 -5.91 6.37 -13.02
CA ILE A 85 -6.69 5.15 -13.21
C ILE A 85 -8.16 5.59 -13.26
N LYS A 86 -8.61 6.03 -14.43
CA LYS A 86 -10.01 6.28 -14.76
C LYS A 86 -10.51 5.17 -15.68
#